data_AF-X1VSW0-F1
#
_entry.id   AF-X1VSW0-F1
#
_cell.length_a   1.000
_cell.length_b   1.000
_cell.length_c   1.000
_cell.angle_alpha   90.00
_cell.angle_beta   90.00
_cell.angle_gamma   90.00
#
_symmetry.space_group_name_H-M   'P 1'
#
loop_
_entity.id
_entity.type
_entity.pdbx_description
1 polymer ?
#
loop_
_entity_poly.entity_id
_entity_poly.type
_entity_poly.pdbx_seq_one_letter_code
_entity_poly.pdbx_strand_id
1 'polypeptide(L)'
;MPAQGVASSFRFGEQLGIIRGLCRGLKLSVTLVTPQRWKKIILDGYDKGDKSSAIQYVKDKHPGLLPKVNKQTLSGMADAVCLAEYGAWHLNQGVPNANI
;
A
#
# COMPACT_ATOMS: atom_id res chain seq x y z
N MET A 1 9.37 10.40 7.37
CA MET A 1 8.87 10.37 8.76
C MET A 1 9.74 11.31 9.57
N PRO A 2 9.23 12.47 10.01
CA PRO A 2 9.99 13.36 10.88
C PRO A 2 10.27 12.66 12.22
N ALA A 3 11.43 12.90 12.82
CA ALA A 3 11.84 12.37 14.13
C ALA A 3 12.01 10.84 14.26
N GLN A 4 12.23 10.10 13.16
CA GLN A 4 12.67 8.69 13.23
C GLN A 4 14.20 8.60 13.41
N GLY A 5 14.64 7.62 14.21
CA GLY A 5 16.07 7.34 14.38
C GLY A 5 16.76 6.89 13.08
N VAL A 6 18.05 7.18 12.94
CA VAL A 6 18.83 6.97 11.71
C VAL A 6 18.80 5.50 11.26
N ALA A 7 18.90 4.57 12.20
CA ALA A 7 18.83 3.12 11.93
C ALA A 7 17.49 2.69 11.31
N SER A 8 16.36 3.25 11.76
CA SER A 8 15.03 2.93 11.21
C SER A 8 14.86 3.49 9.80
N SER A 9 15.37 4.70 9.56
CA SER A 9 15.37 5.31 8.22
C SER A 9 16.22 4.51 7.24
N PHE A 10 17.37 3.99 7.68
CA PHE A 10 18.22 3.12 6.87
C PHE A 10 17.52 1.79 6.53
N ARG A 11 16.96 1.09 7.53
CA ARG A 11 16.19 -0.15 7.31
C ARG A 11 15.01 0.05 6.35
N PHE A 12 14.30 1.17 6.46
CA PHE A 12 13.24 1.51 5.52
C PHE A 12 13.78 1.67 4.08
N GLY A 13 14.91 2.38 3.92
CA GLY A 13 15.58 2.55 2.63
C GLY A 13 16.03 1.23 2.01
N GLU A 14 16.63 0.34 2.81
CA GLU A 14 17.04 -1.00 2.39
C GLU A 14 15.85 -1.82 1.87
N GLN A 15 14.76 -1.87 2.62
CA GLN A 15 13.56 -2.61 2.22
C GLN A 15 12.93 -2.07 0.93
N LEU A 16 12.87 -0.73 0.79
CA LEU A 16 12.42 -0.09 -0.45
C LEU A 16 13.35 -0.43 -1.63
N GLY A 17 14.65 -0.47 -1.39
CA GLY A 17 15.67 -0.86 -2.37
C GLY A 17 15.49 -2.29 -2.86
N ILE A 18 15.27 -3.25 -1.94
CA ILE A 18 15.01 -4.65 -2.25
C ILE A 18 13.79 -4.80 -3.17
N ILE A 19 12.66 -4.16 -2.82
CA ILE A 19 11.43 -4.24 -3.62
C ILE A 19 11.64 -3.62 -5.02
N ARG A 20 12.26 -2.44 -5.10
CA ARG A 20 12.54 -1.79 -6.39
C ARG A 20 13.49 -2.60 -7.26
N GLY A 21 14.54 -3.17 -6.67
CA GLY A 21 15.50 -4.04 -7.35
C GLY A 21 14.82 -5.29 -7.91
N LEU A 22 13.97 -5.95 -7.11
CA LEU A 22 13.20 -7.11 -7.54
C LEU A 22 12.29 -6.79 -8.71
N CYS A 23 11.47 -5.72 -8.60
CA CYS A 23 10.58 -5.31 -9.69
C CYS A 23 11.36 -4.97 -10.97
N ARG A 24 12.50 -4.28 -10.85
CA ARG A 24 13.33 -3.94 -12.01
C ARG A 24 13.96 -5.18 -12.65
N GLY A 25 14.44 -6.13 -11.85
CA GLY A 25 14.97 -7.41 -12.32
C GLY A 25 13.92 -8.23 -13.07
N LEU A 26 12.68 -8.18 -12.59
CA LEU A 26 11.53 -8.84 -13.21
C LEU A 26 10.88 -8.04 -14.37
N LYS A 27 11.44 -6.87 -14.73
CA LYS A 27 10.89 -5.96 -15.76
C LYS A 27 9.43 -5.55 -15.50
N LEU A 28 9.03 -5.45 -14.24
CA LEU A 28 7.71 -4.97 -13.84
C LEU A 28 7.65 -3.44 -13.88
N SER A 29 6.57 -2.91 -14.43
CA SER A 29 6.25 -1.48 -14.36
C SER A 29 5.85 -1.12 -12.93
N VAL A 30 6.56 -0.16 -12.32
CA VAL A 30 6.31 0.30 -10.95
C VAL A 30 5.86 1.75 -10.97
N THR A 31 4.72 2.02 -10.33
CA THR A 31 4.22 3.37 -10.08
C THR A 31 4.27 3.66 -8.59
N LEU A 32 4.90 4.76 -8.21
CA LEU A 32 4.92 5.20 -6.81
C LEU A 32 3.68 6.03 -6.54
N VAL A 33 2.97 5.69 -5.47
CA VAL A 33 1.72 6.35 -5.07
C VAL A 33 1.83 6.81 -3.62
N THR A 34 1.34 8.00 -3.33
CA THR A 34 1.35 8.53 -1.97
C THR A 34 0.23 7.88 -1.14
N PRO A 35 0.42 7.68 0.18
CA PRO A 35 -0.63 7.18 1.05
C PRO A 35 -1.94 7.95 0.96
N GLN A 36 -1.85 9.27 0.84
CA GLN A 36 -3.02 10.16 0.75
C GLN A 36 -3.84 9.87 -0.52
N ARG A 37 -3.18 9.57 -1.65
CA ARG A 37 -3.84 9.37 -2.94
C ARG A 37 -4.63 8.07 -2.96
N TRP A 38 -4.02 6.94 -2.62
CA TRP A 38 -4.72 5.66 -2.68
C TRP A 38 -5.79 5.54 -1.59
N LYS A 39 -5.52 6.04 -0.37
CA LYS A 39 -6.50 6.01 0.73
C LYS A 39 -7.74 6.81 0.41
N LYS A 40 -7.60 7.96 -0.27
CA LYS A 40 -8.75 8.77 -0.68
C LYS A 40 -9.71 8.01 -1.59
N ILE A 41 -9.19 7.14 -2.45
CA ILE A 41 -9.99 6.42 -3.45
C ILE A 41 -10.55 5.11 -2.88
N ILE A 42 -9.70 4.31 -2.23
CA ILE A 42 -10.10 2.96 -1.76
C ILE A 42 -10.87 3.02 -0.45
N LEU A 43 -10.46 3.87 0.48
CA LEU A 43 -11.07 3.97 1.80
C LEU A 43 -12.12 5.10 1.85
N ASP A 44 -12.72 5.46 0.72
CA ASP A 44 -13.79 6.44 0.72
C ASP A 44 -15.02 5.89 1.47
N GLY A 45 -15.60 6.70 2.36
CA GLY A 45 -16.64 6.25 3.29
C GLY A 45 -16.14 5.52 4.55
N TYR A 46 -14.84 5.20 4.65
CA TYR A 46 -14.21 4.71 5.88
C TYR A 46 -13.51 5.85 6.63
N ASP A 47 -13.34 5.72 7.95
CA ASP A 47 -12.67 6.75 8.75
C ASP A 47 -11.20 6.90 8.33
N LYS A 48 -10.88 8.03 7.70
CA LYS A 48 -9.54 8.35 7.15
C LYS A 48 -8.49 8.52 8.26
N GLY A 49 -8.92 8.78 9.49
CA GLY A 49 -8.04 8.98 10.65
C GLY A 49 -7.63 7.68 11.36
N ASP A 50 -8.41 6.60 11.20
CA ASP A 50 -8.13 5.37 11.93
C ASP A 50 -7.12 4.48 11.19
N LYS A 51 -6.09 4.03 11.91
CA LYS A 51 -5.14 3.00 11.47
C LYS A 51 -5.84 1.66 11.16
N SER A 52 -7.06 1.45 11.67
CA SER A 52 -7.86 0.24 11.44
C SER A 52 -8.67 0.25 10.13
N SER A 53 -8.82 1.39 9.46
CA SER A 53 -9.73 1.56 8.32
C SER A 53 -9.45 0.58 7.17
N ALA A 54 -8.17 0.37 6.81
CA ALA A 54 -7.79 -0.61 5.81
C ALA A 54 -8.13 -2.05 6.22
N ILE A 55 -7.97 -2.41 7.49
CA ILE A 55 -8.30 -3.76 7.99
C ILE A 55 -9.80 -3.99 7.89
N GLN A 56 -10.61 -3.00 8.27
CA GLN A 56 -12.06 -3.09 8.17
C GLN A 56 -12.50 -3.21 6.72
N TYR A 57 -11.99 -2.34 5.84
CA TYR A 57 -12.24 -2.41 4.40
C TYR A 57 -12.00 -3.82 3.83
N VAL A 58 -10.84 -4.40 4.12
CA VAL A 58 -10.49 -5.73 3.60
C VAL A 58 -11.37 -6.82 4.20
N LYS A 59 -11.77 -6.71 5.47
CA LYS A 59 -12.72 -7.68 6.08
C LYS A 59 -14.10 -7.62 5.44
N ASP A 60 -14.56 -6.42 5.09
CA ASP A 60 -15.88 -6.21 4.48
C ASP A 60 -15.89 -6.68 3.01
N LYS A 61 -14.82 -6.41 2.26
CA LYS A 61 -14.73 -6.70 0.82
C LYS A 61 -14.18 -8.10 0.50
N HIS A 62 -13.27 -8.61 1.32
CA HIS A 62 -12.57 -9.89 1.13
C HIS A 62 -12.66 -10.76 2.40
N PRO A 63 -13.86 -11.26 2.73
CA PRO A 63 -14.04 -12.07 3.92
C PRO A 63 -13.12 -13.29 3.91
N GLY A 64 -12.34 -13.47 4.98
CA GLY A 64 -11.42 -14.60 5.15
C GLY A 64 -10.02 -14.41 4.57
N LEU A 65 -9.73 -13.31 3.86
CA LEU A 65 -8.40 -13.08 3.27
C LEU A 65 -7.33 -12.78 4.33
N LEU A 66 -7.69 -12.11 5.42
CA LEU A 66 -6.76 -11.71 6.46
C LEU A 66 -6.59 -12.83 7.52
N PRO A 67 -5.36 -13.27 7.80
CA PRO A 67 -5.10 -14.30 8.81
C PRO A 67 -5.22 -13.75 10.24
N LYS A 68 -5.30 -14.66 11.21
CA LYS A 68 -5.24 -14.32 12.64
C LYS A 68 -3.79 -14.06 13.06
N VAL A 69 -3.35 -12.82 12.94
CA VAL A 69 -2.00 -12.35 13.35
C VAL A 69 -2.10 -11.06 14.16
N ASN A 70 -0.97 -10.57 14.68
CA ASN A 70 -0.93 -9.32 15.44
C ASN A 70 -1.41 -8.12 14.59
N LYS A 71 -1.89 -7.06 15.26
CA LYS A 71 -2.48 -5.88 14.60
C LYS A 71 -1.51 -5.15 13.66
N GLN A 72 -0.21 -5.11 13.97
CA GLN A 72 0.81 -4.44 13.17
C GLN A 72 0.99 -5.14 11.81
N THR A 73 1.19 -6.46 11.84
CA THR A 73 1.29 -7.30 10.64
C THR A 73 -0.02 -7.25 9.84
N LEU A 74 -1.15 -7.32 10.53
CA LEU A 74 -2.48 -7.25 9.92
C LEU A 74 -2.69 -5.93 9.16
N SER A 75 -2.29 -4.80 9.76
CA SER A 75 -2.35 -3.48 9.11
C SER A 75 -1.49 -3.42 7.85
N GLY A 76 -0.27 -3.97 7.89
CA GLY A 76 0.60 -4.00 6.73
C GLY A 76 0.04 -4.87 5.59
N MET A 77 -0.55 -6.02 5.92
CA MET A 77 -1.22 -6.87 4.94
C MET A 77 -2.45 -6.19 4.34
N ALA A 78 -3.25 -5.53 5.16
CA ALA A 78 -4.42 -4.78 4.69
C ALA A 78 -4.03 -3.63 3.75
N ASP A 79 -2.99 -2.86 4.09
CA ASP A 79 -2.46 -1.81 3.22
C ASP A 79 -1.97 -2.37 1.87
N ALA A 80 -1.34 -3.56 1.86
CA ALA A 80 -0.91 -4.22 0.64
C ALA A 80 -2.08 -4.62 -0.27
N VAL A 81 -3.16 -5.17 0.30
CA VAL A 81 -4.39 -5.51 -0.44
C VAL A 81 -5.03 -4.24 -1.02
N CYS A 82 -5.18 -3.19 -0.22
CA CYS A 82 -5.73 -1.91 -0.67
C CYS A 82 -4.90 -1.27 -1.79
N LEU A 83 -3.55 -1.36 -1.73
CA LEU A 83 -2.67 -0.89 -2.79
C LEU A 83 -2.84 -1.69 -4.09
N ALA A 84 -3.04 -3.00 -4.00
CA ALA A 84 -3.29 -3.84 -5.17
C ALA A 84 -4.61 -3.46 -5.86
N GLU A 85 -5.67 -3.24 -5.09
CA GLU A 85 -6.95 -2.76 -5.62
C GLU A 85 -6.85 -1.36 -6.22
N TYR A 86 -6.10 -0.46 -5.57
CA TYR A 86 -5.83 0.85 -6.14
C TYR A 86 -5.13 0.74 -7.49
N GLY A 87 -4.16 -0.18 -7.62
CA GLY A 87 -3.51 -0.48 -8.89
C GLY A 87 -4.49 -0.96 -9.96
N ALA A 88 -5.38 -1.89 -9.62
CA ALA A 88 -6.42 -2.39 -10.53
C ALA A 88 -7.39 -1.27 -10.96
N TRP A 89 -7.87 -0.47 -10.01
CA TRP A 89 -8.69 0.71 -10.27
C TRP A 89 -7.97 1.70 -11.19
N HIS A 90 -6.69 1.99 -10.91
CA HIS A 90 -5.89 2.95 -11.67
C HIS A 90 -5.65 2.50 -13.12
N LEU A 91 -5.42 1.21 -13.34
CA LEU A 91 -5.29 0.65 -14.70
C LEU A 91 -6.62 0.69 -15.47
N ASN A 92 -7.74 0.46 -14.78
CA ASN A 92 -9.07 0.49 -15.38
C ASN A 92 -9.55 1.92 -15.76
N GLN A 93 -8.96 2.98 -15.18
CA GLN A 93 -9.30 4.37 -15.52
C GLN A 93 -8.71 4.86 -16.85
N GLY A 94 -7.92 4.03 -17.54
CA GLY A 94 -7.18 4.42 -18.74
C GLY A 94 -5.92 5.20 -18.35
N VAL A 95 -4.75 4.70 -18.74
CA VAL A 95 -3.43 5.24 -18.37
C VAL A 95 -3.34 6.73 -18.75
N PRO A 96 -3.38 7.69 -17.81
CA PRO A 96 -3.02 9.06 -18.11
C PRO A 96 -1.50 9.07 -18.24
N ASN A 97 -1.01 9.25 -19.47
CA ASN A 97 0.41 9.37 -19.87
C ASN A 97 1.36 9.62 -18.69
N ALA A 98 1.97 8.55 -18.18
CA ALA A 98 3.15 8.66 -17.34
C ALA A 98 4.32 9.00 -18.27
N ASN A 99 4.56 10.30 -18.47
CA ASN A 99 5.85 10.76 -18.96
C ASN A 99 6.91 10.32 -17.92
N ILE A 100 7.74 9.36 -18.34
CA ILE A 100 9.02 9.03 -17.73
C ILE A 100 10.00 10.14 -18.08
#